data_AF-A0A2H0P4K6-F1
#
_entry.id   AF-A0A2H0P4K6-F1
#
_cell.length_a   1.000
_cell.length_b   1.000
_cell.length_c   1.000
_cell.angle_alpha   90.00
_cell.angle_beta   90.00
_cell.angle_gamma   90.00
#
_symmetry.space_group_name_H-M   'P 1'
#
loop_
_entity.id
_entity.type
_entity.pdbx_description
1 polymer ?
#
loop_
_entity_poly.entity_id
_entity_poly.type
_entity_poly.pdbx_seq_one_letter_code
_entity_poly.pdbx_strand_id
1 'polypeptide(L)'
;MTKTMNLLSNKERTFWVYPIIEGGAGTGFGGGVGIRHTDLFHRHYLLGASYTIHIDMSQGADVSFAKPEAFELFEKPVSYSAGAGFNRGLLNNYYGIGNNSSENNNAIYGSNDVEVGATLTYEPIDNFLLSPYFGFSIGNSMSKGSGSSTPGVETIFPPAEIDGFGKWVNYADIGIRIANDTRNSVELTQRGGLRAFTFRNFYGLNRSGYNYNQYELDVRQFFPLWIPRQVLLLRCNFVGKIPTDGNEIPFWRMATLDVNSPLRGFSTGRFNDRA
;
A
#
# COMPACT_ATOMS: atom_id res chain seq x y z
N MET A 1 10.84 9.82 -22.92
CA MET A 1 11.31 8.47 -22.51
C MET A 1 12.73 8.60 -22.02
N THR A 2 12.88 8.68 -20.71
CA THR A 2 14.15 8.91 -20.02
C THR A 2 14.97 7.63 -20.12
N LYS A 3 16.13 7.69 -20.78
CA LYS A 3 17.14 6.62 -20.76
C LYS A 3 17.72 6.56 -19.35
N THR A 4 17.06 5.84 -18.45
CA THR A 4 17.70 5.38 -17.22
C THR A 4 18.82 4.43 -17.61
N MET A 5 20.00 4.64 -17.02
CA MET A 5 21.25 3.94 -17.32
C MET A 5 21.04 2.42 -17.40
N ASN A 6 21.12 1.88 -18.62
CA ASN A 6 20.97 0.46 -18.90
C ASN A 6 22.29 -0.27 -18.59
N LEU A 7 22.65 -0.32 -17.31
CA LEU A 7 23.96 -0.82 -16.88
C LEU A 7 24.02 -2.35 -16.81
N LEU A 8 22.87 -3.04 -16.62
CA LEU A 8 22.83 -4.48 -16.31
C LEU A 8 21.55 -5.15 -16.88
N SER A 9 21.35 -5.09 -18.20
CA SER A 9 20.28 -5.87 -18.86
C SER A 9 20.84 -7.10 -19.58
N ASN A 10 20.06 -8.19 -19.63
CA ASN A 10 20.38 -9.29 -20.54
C ASN A 10 20.26 -8.86 -22.02
N LYS A 11 20.78 -9.67 -22.95
CA LYS A 11 20.75 -9.37 -24.40
C LYS A 11 19.32 -9.17 -24.92
N GLU A 12 18.39 -9.95 -24.40
CA GLU A 12 16.98 -9.94 -24.79
C GLU A 12 16.20 -8.76 -24.21
N ARG A 13 16.79 -7.99 -23.28
CA ARG A 13 16.12 -6.91 -22.55
C ARG A 13 14.81 -7.38 -21.93
N THR A 14 14.87 -8.55 -21.30
CA THR A 14 13.78 -9.12 -20.50
C THR A 14 14.14 -9.12 -19.03
N PHE A 15 15.41 -8.91 -18.67
CA PHE A 15 15.90 -8.81 -17.31
C PHE A 15 16.69 -7.51 -17.10
N TRP A 16 16.50 -6.86 -15.95
CA TRP A 16 17.23 -5.67 -15.53
C TRP A 16 17.55 -5.72 -14.04
N VAL A 17 18.74 -5.25 -13.69
CA VAL A 17 19.05 -4.74 -12.35
C VAL A 17 19.17 -3.22 -12.45
N TYR A 18 18.51 -2.50 -11.54
CA TYR A 18 18.50 -1.05 -11.55
C TYR A 18 18.70 -0.48 -10.13
N PRO A 19 19.47 0.60 -9.99
CA PRO A 19 19.52 1.32 -8.73
C PRO A 19 18.19 2.03 -8.50
N ILE A 20 17.79 2.10 -7.24
CA ILE A 20 16.67 2.92 -6.78
C ILE A 20 17.27 4.10 -6.03
N ILE A 21 16.83 5.31 -6.39
CA ILE A 21 17.18 6.54 -5.69
C ILE A 21 15.86 7.23 -5.39
N GLU A 22 15.58 7.43 -4.12
CA GLU A 22 14.35 8.04 -3.63
C GLU A 22 14.68 9.35 -2.94
N GLY A 23 13.91 10.39 -3.27
CA GLY A 23 14.02 11.69 -2.66
C GLY A 23 12.67 12.37 -2.71
N GLY A 24 12.13 12.73 -1.55
CA GLY A 24 10.83 13.35 -1.45
C GLY A 24 10.48 13.82 -0.03
N ALA A 25 9.39 14.56 0.08
CA ALA A 25 8.79 14.90 1.37
C ALA A 25 8.18 13.64 2.00
N GLY A 26 8.41 13.41 3.29
CA GLY A 26 7.97 12.21 4.01
C GLY A 26 9.14 11.45 4.61
N THR A 27 9.48 10.30 4.03
CA THR A 27 10.59 9.40 4.45
C THR A 27 12.00 9.95 4.14
N GLY A 28 12.08 11.09 3.47
CA GLY A 28 13.34 11.79 3.19
C GLY A 28 14.08 11.22 1.97
N PHE A 29 15.39 11.01 2.14
CA PHE A 29 16.23 10.41 1.12
C PHE A 29 16.41 8.91 1.38
N GLY A 30 16.43 8.14 0.31
CA GLY A 30 16.63 6.70 0.35
C GLY A 30 17.29 6.19 -0.91
N GLY A 31 17.71 4.94 -0.86
CA GLY A 31 18.28 4.25 -1.99
C GLY A 31 18.06 2.76 -1.89
N GLY A 32 18.27 2.07 -3.00
CA GLY A 32 18.00 0.65 -3.06
C GLY A 32 18.45 0.01 -4.36
N VAL A 33 18.04 -1.24 -4.51
CA VAL A 33 18.25 -2.01 -5.73
C VAL A 33 16.96 -2.71 -6.10
N GLY A 34 16.65 -2.70 -7.39
CA GLY A 34 15.55 -3.45 -7.96
C GLY A 34 16.04 -4.42 -9.02
N ILE A 35 15.33 -5.53 -9.14
CA ILE A 35 15.42 -6.44 -10.26
C ILE A 35 14.04 -6.59 -10.91
N ARG A 36 14.03 -6.78 -12.22
CA ARG A 36 12.80 -7.06 -12.97
C ARG A 36 13.09 -8.05 -14.07
N HIS A 37 12.18 -9.00 -14.26
CA HIS A 37 12.12 -9.91 -15.39
C HIS A 37 10.72 -9.82 -16.04
N THR A 38 10.60 -9.55 -17.34
CA THR A 38 9.29 -9.39 -18.01
C THR A 38 8.88 -10.58 -18.87
N ASP A 39 9.78 -11.52 -19.10
CA ASP A 39 9.49 -12.73 -19.87
C ASP A 39 10.17 -13.97 -19.29
N LEU A 40 9.90 -14.26 -18.01
CA LEU A 40 10.55 -15.39 -17.34
C LEU A 40 10.11 -16.70 -18.02
N PHE A 41 11.09 -17.54 -18.36
CA PHE A 41 10.91 -18.80 -19.09
C PHE A 41 10.31 -18.70 -20.50
N HIS A 42 10.37 -17.52 -21.15
CA HIS A 42 9.73 -17.28 -22.46
C HIS A 42 8.21 -17.54 -22.45
N ARG A 43 7.58 -17.24 -21.32
CA ARG A 43 6.16 -17.50 -21.06
C ARG A 43 5.43 -16.25 -20.55
N HIS A 44 5.98 -15.06 -20.76
CA HIS A 44 5.40 -13.78 -20.34
C HIS A 44 5.07 -13.75 -18.83
N TYR A 45 5.90 -14.41 -18.03
CA TYR A 45 5.87 -14.27 -16.58
C TYR A 45 6.65 -13.02 -16.18
N LEU A 46 6.02 -12.22 -15.33
CA LEU A 46 6.61 -11.03 -14.73
C LEU A 46 7.17 -11.41 -13.36
N LEU A 47 8.43 -11.11 -13.11
CA LEU A 47 9.06 -11.21 -11.80
C LEU A 47 9.63 -9.83 -11.46
N GLY A 48 9.38 -9.36 -10.25
CA GLY A 48 10.00 -8.17 -9.69
C GLY A 48 10.50 -8.47 -8.30
N ALA A 49 11.61 -7.84 -7.92
CA ALA A 49 11.94 -7.71 -6.52
C ALA A 49 12.69 -6.40 -6.29
N SER A 50 12.51 -5.80 -5.13
CA SER A 50 13.29 -4.63 -4.75
C SER A 50 13.58 -4.61 -3.26
N TYR A 51 14.60 -3.84 -2.90
CA TYR A 51 14.93 -3.53 -1.52
C TYR A 51 15.39 -2.08 -1.42
N THR A 52 14.84 -1.33 -0.47
CA THR A 52 15.14 0.07 -0.21
C THR A 52 15.47 0.30 1.26
N ILE A 53 16.36 1.27 1.51
CA ILE A 53 16.69 1.78 2.83
C ILE A 53 16.73 3.31 2.79
N HIS A 54 16.19 3.92 3.83
CA HIS A 54 16.07 5.37 3.99
C HIS A 54 17.01 5.90 5.08
N ILE A 55 17.24 7.21 5.09
CA ILE A 55 18.09 7.89 6.10
C ILE A 55 17.59 7.74 7.54
N ASP A 56 16.28 7.58 7.73
CA ASP A 56 15.65 7.30 9.02
C ASP A 56 15.76 5.81 9.42
N MET A 57 16.52 5.04 8.65
CA MET A 57 16.73 3.60 8.78
C MET A 57 15.47 2.75 8.54
N SER A 58 14.41 3.36 7.99
CA SER A 58 13.25 2.63 7.47
C SER A 58 13.64 1.81 6.26
N GLN A 59 13.06 0.62 6.12
CA GLN A 59 13.40 -0.37 5.10
C GLN A 59 12.14 -0.90 4.43
N GLY A 60 12.24 -1.16 3.12
CA GLY A 60 11.21 -1.81 2.33
C GLY A 60 11.82 -2.94 1.51
N ALA A 61 11.09 -4.04 1.36
CA ALA A 61 11.40 -5.07 0.39
C ALA A 61 10.11 -5.54 -0.28
N ASP A 62 10.15 -5.82 -1.57
CA ASP A 62 9.05 -6.47 -2.29
C ASP A 62 9.58 -7.58 -3.19
N VAL A 63 8.75 -8.60 -3.37
CA VAL A 63 8.88 -9.61 -4.42
C VAL A 63 7.51 -9.76 -5.05
N SER A 64 7.42 -9.71 -6.37
CA SER A 64 6.19 -9.88 -7.12
C SER A 64 6.37 -10.86 -8.25
N PHE A 65 5.36 -11.70 -8.48
CA PHE A 65 5.28 -12.65 -9.56
C PHE A 65 3.90 -12.56 -10.20
N ALA A 66 3.82 -12.40 -11.52
CA ALA A 66 2.54 -12.24 -12.20
C ALA A 66 2.52 -12.88 -13.58
N LYS A 67 1.31 -13.19 -14.03
CA LYS A 67 1.02 -13.69 -15.37
C LYS A 67 -0.22 -12.95 -15.90
N PRO A 68 -0.04 -11.94 -16.78
CA PRO A 68 -1.14 -11.10 -17.29
C PRO A 68 -2.20 -11.86 -18.09
N GLU A 69 -1.79 -12.91 -18.78
CA GLU A 69 -2.67 -13.78 -19.56
C GLU A 69 -2.37 -15.22 -19.12
N ALA A 70 -2.96 -15.61 -17.99
CA ALA A 70 -2.68 -16.90 -17.37
C ALA A 70 -3.51 -18.03 -17.99
N PHE A 71 -4.81 -17.79 -18.13
CA PHE A 71 -5.77 -18.68 -18.76
C PHE A 71 -6.98 -17.86 -19.20
N GLU A 72 -7.88 -18.48 -19.95
CA GLU A 72 -9.13 -17.86 -20.38
C GLU A 72 -10.31 -18.42 -19.58
N LEU A 73 -11.26 -17.55 -19.25
CA LEU A 73 -12.55 -17.90 -18.68
C LEU A 73 -13.61 -17.16 -19.47
N PHE A 74 -14.54 -17.89 -20.10
CA PHE A 74 -15.55 -17.31 -21.01
C PHE A 74 -14.94 -16.41 -22.12
N GLU A 75 -13.88 -16.90 -22.79
CA GLU A 75 -13.16 -16.18 -23.87
C GLU A 75 -12.49 -14.86 -23.46
N LYS A 76 -12.42 -14.60 -22.15
CA LYS A 76 -11.78 -13.41 -21.58
C LYS A 76 -10.56 -13.84 -20.76
N PRO A 77 -9.44 -13.10 -20.88
CA PRO A 77 -8.22 -13.46 -20.15
C PRO A 77 -8.40 -13.26 -18.66
N VAL A 78 -7.87 -14.20 -17.89
CA VAL A 78 -7.67 -14.09 -16.45
C VAL A 78 -6.19 -13.91 -16.21
N SER A 79 -5.86 -12.91 -15.40
CA SER A 79 -4.51 -12.70 -14.89
C SER A 79 -4.41 -13.17 -13.44
N TYR A 80 -3.19 -13.49 -13.02
CA TYR A 80 -2.90 -13.63 -11.60
C TYR A 80 -1.62 -12.90 -11.23
N SER A 81 -1.55 -12.50 -9.97
CA SER A 81 -0.33 -12.01 -9.34
C SER A 81 -0.22 -12.57 -7.93
N ALA A 82 1.00 -12.77 -7.47
CA ALA A 82 1.33 -13.09 -6.10
C ALA A 82 2.56 -12.29 -5.69
N GLY A 83 2.70 -12.01 -4.41
CA GLY A 83 3.85 -11.27 -3.93
C GLY A 83 4.04 -11.37 -2.43
N ALA A 84 5.20 -10.91 -2.00
CA ALA A 84 5.55 -10.72 -0.61
C ALA A 84 6.14 -9.32 -0.44
N GLY A 85 5.76 -8.64 0.63
CA GLY A 85 6.30 -7.35 1.02
C GLY A 85 6.81 -7.39 2.46
N PHE A 86 7.87 -6.64 2.72
CA PHE A 86 8.36 -6.33 4.05
C PHE A 86 8.49 -4.83 4.17
N ASN A 87 7.95 -4.26 5.25
CA ASN A 87 8.09 -2.85 5.57
C ASN A 87 8.51 -2.71 7.03
N ARG A 88 9.50 -1.85 7.25
CA ARG A 88 9.94 -1.45 8.59
C ARG A 88 10.02 0.06 8.66
N GLY A 89 9.22 0.66 9.52
CA GLY A 89 9.30 2.07 9.87
C GLY A 89 9.84 2.23 11.28
N LEU A 90 10.79 3.14 11.53
CA LEU A 90 11.32 3.36 12.89
C LEU A 90 10.82 4.64 13.56
N LEU A 91 10.29 5.58 12.76
CA LEU A 91 9.91 6.93 13.16
C LEU A 91 8.48 7.28 12.67
N ASN A 92 7.54 6.34 12.76
CA ASN A 92 6.15 6.62 12.38
C ASN A 92 5.53 7.60 13.39
N ASN A 93 4.93 8.70 12.94
CA ASN A 93 4.29 9.65 13.83
C ASN A 93 2.91 9.16 14.27
N TYR A 94 2.53 9.54 15.49
CA TYR A 94 1.21 9.32 16.07
C TYR A 94 0.81 10.50 16.95
N TYR A 95 -0.39 11.01 16.75
CA TYR A 95 -0.92 12.20 17.44
C TYR A 95 -2.13 11.88 18.34
N GLY A 96 -2.54 10.61 18.39
CA GLY A 96 -3.77 10.17 19.02
C GLY A 96 -4.87 9.84 18.01
N ILE A 97 -6.05 9.51 18.55
CA ILE A 97 -7.21 9.05 17.79
C ILE A 97 -8.16 10.23 17.52
N GLY A 98 -8.67 10.29 16.29
CA GLY A 98 -9.70 11.21 15.84
C GLY A 98 -9.20 12.57 15.37
N ASN A 99 -10.12 13.33 14.76
CA ASN A 99 -9.85 14.63 14.15
C ASN A 99 -9.49 15.74 15.15
N ASN A 100 -9.81 15.54 16.44
CA ASN A 100 -9.51 16.50 17.51
C ASN A 100 -8.14 16.28 18.17
N SER A 101 -7.36 15.30 17.69
CA SER A 101 -5.99 15.07 18.17
C SER A 101 -5.14 16.35 18.06
N SER A 102 -4.36 16.64 19.08
CA SER A 102 -3.51 17.84 19.13
C SER A 102 -2.19 17.61 18.40
N GLU A 103 -1.72 18.61 17.65
CA GLU A 103 -0.38 18.58 17.04
C GLU A 103 0.72 18.50 18.10
N ASN A 104 0.49 19.06 19.30
CA ASN A 104 1.43 19.01 20.42
C ASN A 104 1.60 17.61 21.01
N ASN A 105 0.71 16.66 20.68
CA ASN A 105 0.80 15.27 21.15
C ASN A 105 1.64 14.39 20.20
N ASN A 106 2.50 14.98 19.38
CA ASN A 106 3.34 14.24 18.46
C ASN A 106 4.26 13.25 19.20
N ALA A 107 4.00 11.97 19.01
CA ALA A 107 4.85 10.88 19.45
C ALA A 107 5.27 10.01 18.26
N ILE A 108 6.27 9.16 18.45
CA ILE A 108 6.75 8.24 17.42
C ILE A 108 6.81 6.80 17.88
N TYR A 109 6.64 5.87 16.94
CA TYR A 109 6.75 4.44 17.16
C TYR A 109 7.43 3.73 15.99
N GLY A 110 8.04 2.59 16.27
CA GLY A 110 8.53 1.66 15.25
C GLY A 110 7.46 0.66 14.85
N SER A 111 7.50 0.17 13.61
CA SER A 111 6.65 -0.89 13.10
C SER A 111 7.44 -1.83 12.21
N ASN A 112 7.02 -3.10 12.21
CA ASN A 112 7.40 -4.05 11.17
C ASN A 112 6.13 -4.70 10.63
N ASP A 113 6.09 -4.91 9.33
CA ASP A 113 5.01 -5.60 8.65
C ASP A 113 5.60 -6.49 7.55
N VAL A 114 5.11 -7.73 7.48
CA VAL A 114 5.35 -8.65 6.38
C VAL A 114 3.99 -9.05 5.84
N GLU A 115 3.78 -8.89 4.54
CA GLU A 115 2.55 -9.29 3.87
C GLU A 115 2.89 -10.26 2.74
N VAL A 116 2.09 -11.31 2.58
CA VAL A 116 2.12 -12.21 1.42
C VAL A 116 0.71 -12.26 0.88
N GLY A 117 0.56 -12.09 -0.44
CA GLY A 117 -0.75 -11.98 -1.06
C GLY A 117 -0.78 -12.55 -2.46
N ALA A 118 -1.98 -12.92 -2.89
CA ALA A 118 -2.28 -13.32 -4.26
C ALA A 118 -3.61 -12.70 -4.72
N THR A 119 -3.64 -12.28 -5.98
CA THR A 119 -4.81 -11.71 -6.65
C THR A 119 -5.05 -12.42 -7.95
N LEU A 120 -6.30 -12.74 -8.24
CA LEU A 120 -6.75 -13.06 -9.60
C LEU A 120 -7.46 -11.82 -10.14
N THR A 121 -7.31 -11.48 -11.42
CA THR A 121 -8.06 -10.38 -12.02
C THR A 121 -8.72 -10.86 -13.31
N TYR A 122 -10.02 -10.63 -13.39
CA TYR A 122 -10.88 -11.03 -14.48
C TYR A 122 -11.70 -9.85 -14.98
N GLU A 123 -11.83 -9.70 -16.30
CA GLU A 123 -12.58 -8.63 -16.95
C GLU A 123 -13.82 -9.20 -17.68
N PRO A 124 -14.95 -9.44 -16.99
CA PRO A 124 -16.12 -10.05 -17.60
C PRO A 124 -16.77 -9.18 -18.69
N ILE A 125 -16.72 -7.86 -18.52
CA ILE A 125 -17.20 -6.87 -19.49
C ILE A 125 -16.17 -5.75 -19.57
N ASP A 126 -16.11 -5.09 -20.72
CA ASP A 126 -15.07 -4.11 -20.99
C ASP A 126 -15.01 -3.01 -19.92
N ASN A 127 -13.80 -2.75 -19.44
CA ASN A 127 -13.46 -1.82 -18.38
C ASN A 127 -13.93 -2.23 -16.97
N PHE A 128 -14.55 -3.39 -16.77
CA PHE A 128 -14.98 -3.85 -15.45
C PHE A 128 -14.10 -4.97 -14.95
N LEU A 129 -13.35 -4.72 -13.88
CA LEU A 129 -12.39 -5.65 -13.29
C LEU A 129 -12.95 -6.22 -12.00
N LEU A 130 -12.94 -7.55 -11.90
CA LEU A 130 -13.21 -8.31 -10.69
C LEU A 130 -11.91 -8.93 -10.21
N SER A 131 -11.51 -8.63 -8.97
CA SER A 131 -10.22 -9.05 -8.44
C SER A 131 -10.31 -9.61 -7.01
N PRO A 132 -10.61 -10.91 -6.82
CA PRO A 132 -10.50 -11.55 -5.51
C PRO A 132 -9.04 -11.56 -5.02
N TYR A 133 -8.89 -11.41 -3.71
CA TYR A 133 -7.61 -11.32 -3.00
C TYR A 133 -7.55 -12.33 -1.86
N PHE A 134 -6.39 -12.95 -1.67
CA PHE A 134 -6.09 -13.81 -0.54
C PHE A 134 -4.72 -13.43 0.00
N GLY A 135 -4.61 -13.24 1.31
CA GLY A 135 -3.39 -12.80 1.93
C GLY A 135 -3.18 -13.29 3.35
N PHE A 136 -1.95 -13.09 3.78
CA PHE A 136 -1.51 -13.30 5.14
C PHE A 136 -0.54 -12.18 5.50
N SER A 137 -0.71 -11.56 6.67
CA SER A 137 0.22 -10.54 7.14
C SER A 137 0.62 -10.77 8.59
N ILE A 138 1.85 -10.41 8.92
CA ILE A 138 2.39 -10.40 10.27
C ILE A 138 2.88 -8.99 10.52
N GLY A 139 2.36 -8.33 11.55
CA GLY A 139 2.81 -7.01 11.91
C GLY A 139 2.91 -6.79 13.40
N ASN A 140 3.74 -5.83 13.78
CA ASN A 140 3.86 -5.34 15.14
C ASN A 140 4.22 -3.86 15.15
N SER A 141 3.93 -3.23 16.29
CA SER A 141 4.56 -1.97 16.68
C SER A 141 5.56 -2.21 17.81
N MET A 142 6.50 -1.29 17.95
CA MET A 142 7.56 -1.31 18.94
C MET A 142 7.98 0.12 19.31
N SER A 143 8.78 0.27 20.36
CA SER A 143 9.40 1.55 20.69
C SER A 143 10.17 2.12 19.51
N LYS A 144 10.26 3.45 19.45
CA LYS A 144 11.00 4.17 18.41
C LYS A 144 12.44 3.69 18.28
N GLY A 145 13.01 3.86 17.08
CA GLY A 145 14.45 3.73 16.88
C GLY A 145 15.25 4.83 17.62
N SER A 146 16.54 4.57 17.85
CA SER A 146 17.48 5.61 18.28
C SER A 146 17.65 6.68 17.19
N GLY A 147 17.67 7.96 17.54
CA GLY A 147 17.99 9.04 16.59
C GLY A 147 16.96 10.17 16.49
N SER A 148 15.81 10.07 17.16
CA SER A 148 14.83 11.17 17.25
C SER A 148 14.67 11.69 18.68
N SER A 149 14.56 13.01 18.83
CA SER A 149 14.24 13.68 20.08
C SER A 149 12.74 13.60 20.44
N THR A 150 11.87 13.26 19.50
CA THR A 150 10.42 13.12 19.71
C THR A 150 10.14 11.97 20.68
N PRO A 151 9.23 12.09 21.66
CA PRO A 151 8.96 11.02 22.63
C PRO A 151 8.39 9.77 21.96
N GLY A 152 8.57 8.61 22.60
CA GLY A 152 7.92 7.37 22.18
C GLY A 152 6.42 7.43 22.44
N VAL A 153 5.63 6.72 21.63
CA VAL A 153 4.16 6.65 21.77
C VAL A 153 3.74 6.16 23.16
N GLU A 154 4.49 5.22 23.73
CA GLU A 154 4.31 4.66 25.06
C GLU A 154 4.58 5.65 26.21
N THR A 155 5.18 6.80 25.91
CA THR A 155 5.47 7.86 26.89
C THR A 155 4.36 8.89 26.97
N ILE A 156 3.71 9.19 25.85
CA ILE A 156 2.66 10.24 25.76
C ILE A 156 1.26 9.64 25.96
N PHE A 157 1.01 8.48 25.36
CA PHE A 157 -0.34 7.93 25.28
C PHE A 157 -0.55 6.79 26.28
N PRO A 158 -1.71 6.76 26.96
CA PRO A 158 -2.03 5.66 27.86
C PRO A 158 -2.19 4.35 27.08
N PRO A 159 -1.92 3.19 27.70
CA PRO A 159 -2.01 1.89 27.02
C PRO A 159 -3.34 1.61 26.30
N ALA A 160 -4.45 2.17 26.80
CA ALA A 160 -5.78 2.03 26.20
C ALA A 160 -5.92 2.73 24.83
N GLU A 161 -5.11 3.75 24.54
CA GLU A 161 -5.11 4.48 23.26
C GLU A 161 -4.13 3.90 22.24
N ILE A 162 -3.25 3.00 22.67
CA ILE A 162 -2.23 2.34 21.85
C ILE A 162 -2.40 0.83 21.88
N ASP A 163 -3.64 0.35 21.81
CA ASP A 163 -3.87 -1.09 21.81
C ASP A 163 -3.19 -1.76 20.61
N GLY A 164 -2.60 -2.93 20.87
CA GLY A 164 -1.70 -3.60 19.93
C GLY A 164 -0.23 -3.18 20.04
N PHE A 165 0.13 -2.22 20.91
CA PHE A 165 1.53 -1.83 21.12
C PHE A 165 2.39 -3.00 21.63
N GLY A 166 3.55 -3.22 21.01
CA GLY A 166 4.47 -4.29 21.37
C GLY A 166 3.96 -5.71 21.07
N LYS A 167 2.77 -5.85 20.49
CA LYS A 167 2.16 -7.15 20.19
C LYS A 167 2.37 -7.49 18.72
N TRP A 168 2.89 -8.69 18.47
CA TRP A 168 2.80 -9.33 17.15
C TRP A 168 1.37 -9.78 16.90
N VAL A 169 0.82 -9.41 15.74
CA VAL A 169 -0.50 -9.81 15.27
C VAL A 169 -0.38 -10.40 13.88
N ASN A 170 -0.92 -11.60 13.71
CA ASN A 170 -0.91 -12.34 12.46
C ASN A 170 -2.33 -12.37 11.93
N TYR A 171 -2.50 -12.03 10.66
CA TYR A 171 -3.78 -12.02 9.98
C TYR A 171 -3.77 -13.00 8.82
N ALA A 172 -4.83 -13.78 8.68
CA ALA A 172 -5.28 -14.21 7.36
C ALA A 172 -6.29 -13.17 6.87
N ASP A 173 -6.23 -12.82 5.60
CA ASP A 173 -7.20 -11.89 5.05
C ASP A 173 -7.66 -12.29 3.66
N ILE A 174 -8.94 -12.04 3.41
CA ILE A 174 -9.60 -12.33 2.14
C ILE A 174 -10.33 -11.07 1.70
N GLY A 175 -10.29 -10.80 0.40
CA GLY A 175 -10.89 -9.61 -0.12
C GLY A 175 -11.36 -9.73 -1.54
N ILE A 176 -11.99 -8.66 -1.99
CA ILE A 176 -12.36 -8.47 -3.38
C ILE A 176 -12.23 -7.01 -3.74
N ARG A 177 -11.69 -6.76 -4.92
CA ARG A 177 -11.71 -5.46 -5.56
C ARG A 177 -12.59 -5.51 -6.80
N ILE A 178 -13.47 -4.55 -6.90
CA ILE A 178 -14.33 -4.32 -8.06
C ILE A 178 -13.97 -2.96 -8.60
N ALA A 179 -13.62 -2.86 -9.89
CA ALA A 179 -13.24 -1.60 -10.50
C ALA A 179 -13.89 -1.41 -11.86
N ASN A 180 -14.26 -0.17 -12.16
CA ASN A 180 -14.52 0.29 -13.50
C ASN A 180 -13.41 1.27 -13.93
N ASP A 181 -12.61 0.89 -14.92
CA ASP A 181 -11.45 1.65 -15.39
C ASP A 181 -11.60 2.05 -16.86
N THR A 182 -12.05 3.27 -17.11
CA THR A 182 -12.23 3.82 -18.47
C THR A 182 -11.12 4.79 -18.85
N ARG A 183 -9.99 4.77 -18.14
CA ARG A 183 -8.87 5.65 -18.40
C ARG A 183 -8.27 5.34 -19.76
N ASN A 184 -7.89 6.38 -20.50
CA ASN A 184 -7.27 6.22 -21.82
C ASN A 184 -5.78 5.82 -21.76
N SER A 185 -5.14 5.98 -20.60
CA SER A 185 -3.75 5.56 -20.32
C SER A 185 -3.61 5.44 -18.81
N VAL A 186 -2.82 4.48 -18.34
CA VAL A 186 -2.56 4.28 -16.90
C VAL A 186 -1.58 5.33 -16.37
N GLU A 187 -0.60 5.73 -17.18
CA GLU A 187 0.51 6.62 -16.80
C GLU A 187 0.17 8.10 -17.02
N LEU A 188 -0.48 8.42 -18.14
CA LEU A 188 -0.79 9.80 -18.55
C LEU A 188 -2.26 9.90 -18.95
N THR A 189 -3.15 9.65 -17.99
CA THR A 189 -4.59 9.75 -18.19
C THR A 189 -5.00 11.18 -18.54
N GLN A 190 -5.68 11.36 -19.67
CA GLN A 190 -6.25 12.64 -20.10
C GLN A 190 -7.77 12.67 -20.06
N ARG A 191 -8.40 11.50 -20.12
CA ARG A 191 -9.86 11.34 -20.10
C ARG A 191 -10.25 10.00 -19.47
N GLY A 192 -11.51 9.92 -19.06
CA GLY A 192 -12.07 8.72 -18.42
C GLY A 192 -11.86 8.75 -16.92
N GLY A 193 -11.99 7.60 -16.27
CA GLY A 193 -11.89 7.53 -14.83
C GLY A 193 -11.68 6.13 -14.29
N LEU A 194 -11.32 6.07 -13.02
CA LEU A 194 -11.26 4.86 -12.22
C LEU A 194 -12.30 5.01 -11.11
N ARG A 195 -13.24 4.06 -11.01
CA ARG A 195 -14.09 3.92 -9.82
C ARG A 195 -13.88 2.54 -9.29
N ALA A 196 -13.36 2.44 -8.08
CA ALA A 196 -13.02 1.15 -7.55
C ALA A 196 -13.32 1.05 -6.07
N PHE A 197 -13.86 -0.10 -5.70
CA PHE A 197 -14.19 -0.46 -4.33
C PHE A 197 -13.40 -1.70 -3.96
N THR A 198 -12.76 -1.68 -2.80
CA THR A 198 -12.09 -2.83 -2.21
C THR A 198 -12.72 -3.15 -0.88
N PHE A 199 -13.00 -4.43 -0.66
CA PHE A 199 -13.35 -4.98 0.64
C PHE A 199 -12.28 -6.00 1.05
N ARG A 200 -11.82 -5.96 2.29
CA ARG A 200 -10.97 -6.99 2.89
C ARG A 200 -11.47 -7.32 4.30
N ASN A 201 -11.56 -8.60 4.62
CA ASN A 201 -11.80 -9.07 5.98
C ASN A 201 -10.47 -9.58 6.55
N PHE A 202 -10.05 -9.03 7.69
CA PHE A 202 -8.86 -9.42 8.42
C PHE A 202 -9.23 -10.28 9.61
N TYR A 203 -8.71 -11.50 9.65
CA TYR A 203 -8.92 -12.47 10.71
C TYR A 203 -7.63 -12.73 11.49
N GLY A 204 -7.61 -12.31 12.77
CA GLY A 204 -6.50 -12.48 13.69
C GLY A 204 -6.29 -13.95 14.08
N LEU A 205 -5.16 -14.52 13.66
CA LEU A 205 -4.86 -15.95 13.83
C LEU A 205 -4.24 -16.27 15.18
N ASN A 206 -3.36 -15.39 15.69
CA ASN A 206 -2.66 -15.58 16.96
C ASN A 206 -3.29 -14.78 18.12
N ARG A 207 -4.28 -13.94 17.81
CA ARG A 207 -4.97 -13.05 18.76
C ARG A 207 -6.40 -12.83 18.30
N SER A 208 -7.35 -13.49 18.97
CA SER A 208 -8.77 -13.44 18.62
C SER A 208 -9.41 -12.05 18.76
N GLY A 209 -8.79 -11.14 19.52
CA GLY A 209 -9.28 -9.77 19.77
C GLY A 209 -9.05 -8.76 18.65
N TYR A 210 -8.45 -9.17 17.52
CA TYR A 210 -8.09 -8.29 16.43
C TYR A 210 -8.66 -8.79 15.11
N ASN A 211 -9.95 -8.53 14.89
CA ASN A 211 -10.62 -8.81 13.62
C ASN A 211 -11.33 -7.54 13.16
N TYR A 212 -11.20 -7.23 11.87
CA TYR A 212 -11.84 -6.05 11.31
C TYR A 212 -12.06 -6.19 9.82
N ASN A 213 -13.03 -5.43 9.32
CA ASN A 213 -13.26 -5.23 7.90
C ASN A 213 -12.60 -3.92 7.47
N GLN A 214 -12.01 -3.93 6.28
CA GLN A 214 -11.47 -2.74 5.63
C GLN A 214 -12.24 -2.49 4.33
N TYR A 215 -12.62 -1.24 4.14
CA TYR A 215 -13.34 -0.74 2.98
C TYR A 215 -12.52 0.38 2.36
N GLU A 216 -12.31 0.31 1.05
CA GLU A 216 -11.63 1.36 0.32
C GLU A 216 -12.46 1.78 -0.88
N LEU A 217 -12.56 3.09 -1.10
CA LEU A 217 -13.14 3.67 -2.31
C LEU A 217 -12.08 4.58 -2.95
N ASP A 218 -11.78 4.35 -4.22
CA ASP A 218 -10.91 5.20 -5.03
C ASP A 218 -11.67 5.62 -6.29
N VAL A 219 -12.03 6.90 -6.33
CA VAL A 219 -12.74 7.51 -7.45
C VAL A 219 -11.87 8.61 -8.02
N ARG A 220 -11.51 8.47 -9.29
CA ARG A 220 -10.72 9.44 -10.06
C ARG A 220 -11.41 9.71 -11.37
N GLN A 221 -11.64 10.97 -11.68
CA GLN A 221 -12.26 11.37 -12.94
C GLN A 221 -11.44 12.47 -13.61
N PHE A 222 -11.11 12.24 -14.86
CA PHE A 222 -10.31 13.14 -15.68
C PHE A 222 -11.19 13.78 -16.75
N PHE A 223 -11.24 15.10 -16.73
CA PHE A 223 -11.97 15.91 -17.71
C PHE A 223 -10.96 16.72 -18.52
N PRO A 224 -10.82 16.45 -19.83
CA PRO A 224 -10.06 17.36 -20.69
C PRO A 224 -10.77 18.71 -20.74
N LEU A 225 -10.01 19.80 -20.65
CA LEU A 225 -10.51 21.16 -20.75
C LEU A 225 -10.37 21.65 -22.21
N TRP A 226 -9.98 22.91 -22.41
CA TRP A 226 -9.93 23.56 -23.71
C TRP A 226 -8.90 22.97 -24.68
N ILE A 227 -7.78 22.46 -24.16
CA ILE A 227 -6.78 21.73 -24.95
C ILE A 227 -6.46 20.38 -24.29
N PRO A 228 -6.11 19.31 -25.04
CA PRO A 228 -5.90 17.97 -24.48
C PRO A 228 -4.83 17.86 -23.39
N ARG A 229 -3.95 18.86 -23.26
CA ARG A 229 -2.91 18.93 -22.22
C ARG A 229 -3.40 19.55 -20.91
N GLN A 230 -4.57 20.16 -20.90
CA GLN A 230 -5.20 20.72 -19.70
C GLN A 230 -6.28 19.76 -19.23
N VAL A 231 -6.09 19.19 -18.04
CA VAL A 231 -6.97 18.16 -17.50
C VAL A 231 -7.37 18.56 -16.09
N LEU A 232 -8.67 18.67 -15.84
CA LEU A 232 -9.21 18.76 -14.49
C LEU A 232 -9.34 17.35 -13.93
N LEU A 233 -8.67 17.09 -12.81
CA LEU A 233 -8.78 15.85 -12.05
C LEU A 233 -9.65 16.08 -10.81
N LEU A 234 -10.73 15.31 -10.68
CA LEU A 234 -11.44 15.13 -9.43
C LEU A 234 -11.04 13.79 -8.82
N ARG A 235 -10.59 13.80 -7.56
CA ARG A 235 -10.21 12.60 -6.82
C ARG A 235 -10.94 12.56 -5.48
N CYS A 236 -11.50 11.41 -5.16
CA CYS A 236 -12.04 11.06 -3.86
C CYS A 236 -11.40 9.73 -3.43
N ASN A 237 -10.85 9.71 -2.21
CA ASN A 237 -10.36 8.50 -1.58
C ASN A 237 -10.99 8.37 -0.20
N PHE A 238 -11.42 7.17 0.12
CA PHE A 238 -11.97 6.82 1.42
C PHE A 238 -11.38 5.48 1.85
N VAL A 239 -10.97 5.40 3.12
CA VAL A 239 -10.54 4.18 3.78
C VAL A 239 -11.26 4.12 5.10
N GLY A 240 -12.09 3.10 5.29
CA GLY A 240 -12.78 2.83 6.55
C GLY A 240 -12.35 1.47 7.08
N LYS A 241 -12.12 1.37 8.38
CA LYS A 241 -11.84 0.09 9.04
C LYS A 241 -12.82 -0.08 10.17
N ILE A 242 -13.52 -1.21 10.25
CA ILE A 242 -14.56 -1.44 11.23
C ILE A 242 -14.25 -2.75 11.96
N PRO A 243 -14.02 -2.72 13.29
CA PRO A 243 -13.85 -3.96 14.04
C PRO A 243 -15.09 -4.86 13.97
N THR A 244 -14.89 -6.17 13.96
CA THR A 244 -16.00 -7.15 13.97
C THR A 244 -16.19 -7.71 15.39
N ASP A 245 -17.43 -8.03 15.79
CA ASP A 245 -17.74 -8.77 17.03
C ASP A 245 -17.11 -8.20 18.32
N GLY A 246 -17.02 -6.87 18.45
CA GLY A 246 -16.43 -6.22 19.62
C GLY A 246 -14.91 -6.34 19.71
N ASN A 247 -14.24 -6.76 18.64
CA ASN A 247 -12.79 -6.73 18.52
C ASN A 247 -12.28 -5.29 18.38
N GLU A 248 -10.96 -5.13 18.37
CA GLU A 248 -10.30 -3.84 18.19
C GLU A 248 -9.43 -3.85 16.92
N ILE A 249 -9.04 -2.66 16.47
CA ILE A 249 -8.02 -2.49 15.43
C ILE A 249 -6.76 -2.01 16.13
N PRO A 250 -5.60 -2.68 15.97
CA PRO A 250 -4.35 -2.18 16.53
C PRO A 250 -4.08 -0.74 16.07
N PHE A 251 -3.62 0.13 16.96
CA PHE A 251 -3.49 1.56 16.66
C PHE A 251 -2.62 1.81 15.40
N TRP A 252 -1.58 1.01 15.20
CA TRP A 252 -0.67 1.08 14.06
C TRP A 252 -1.26 0.55 12.74
N ARG A 253 -2.46 -0.04 12.76
CA ARG A 253 -3.25 -0.42 11.58
C ARG A 253 -4.54 0.42 11.43
N MET A 254 -4.76 1.46 12.23
CA MET A 254 -5.95 2.29 12.07
C MET A 254 -6.02 2.96 10.69
N ALA A 255 -7.20 3.43 10.31
CA ALA A 255 -7.34 4.18 9.06
C ALA A 255 -6.62 5.52 9.22
N THR A 256 -5.81 5.89 8.24
CA THR A 256 -5.13 7.18 8.21
C THR A 256 -5.51 7.94 6.94
N LEU A 257 -5.60 9.27 7.04
CA LEU A 257 -6.09 10.12 5.94
C LEU A 257 -5.04 10.33 4.82
N ASP A 258 -3.86 9.78 5.01
CA ASP A 258 -2.69 9.91 4.14
C ASP A 258 -2.28 8.58 3.46
N VAL A 259 -3.02 7.48 3.69
CA VAL A 259 -2.79 6.21 2.97
C VAL A 259 -3.05 6.45 1.47
N ASN A 260 -2.03 6.26 0.63
CA ASN A 260 -2.03 6.45 -0.83
C ASN A 260 -1.93 7.89 -1.36
N SER A 261 -1.98 8.90 -0.50
CA SER A 261 -1.75 10.28 -0.90
C SER A 261 -1.48 11.13 0.33
N PRO A 262 -0.27 11.68 0.50
CA PRO A 262 -0.05 12.61 1.60
C PRO A 262 -1.03 13.78 1.45
N LEU A 263 -1.76 14.07 2.53
CA LEU A 263 -2.57 15.27 2.61
C LEU A 263 -1.61 16.46 2.66
N ARG A 264 -1.53 17.22 1.55
CA ARG A 264 -0.58 18.34 1.46
C ARG A 264 -0.86 19.33 2.60
N GLY A 265 0.20 19.75 3.27
CA GLY A 265 0.11 20.67 4.41
C GLY A 265 0.00 19.99 5.77
N PHE A 266 -0.04 18.65 5.85
CA PHE A 266 -0.04 17.91 7.11
C PHE A 266 1.07 16.84 7.14
N SER A 267 1.59 16.57 8.33
CA SER A 267 2.53 15.47 8.56
C SER A 267 1.85 14.11 8.41
N THR A 268 2.61 13.11 7.96
CA THR A 268 2.12 11.72 7.90
C THR A 268 1.71 11.23 9.29
N GLY A 269 0.62 10.47 9.37
CA GLY A 269 0.05 9.95 10.62
C GLY A 269 -0.70 10.99 11.45
N ARG A 270 -0.95 12.20 10.92
CA ARG A 270 -1.62 13.29 11.67
C ARG A 270 -3.05 12.95 12.08
N PHE A 271 -3.77 12.21 11.25
CA PHE A 271 -5.16 11.85 11.45
C PHE A 271 -5.28 10.34 11.38
N ASN A 272 -5.51 9.73 12.53
CA ASN A 272 -5.79 8.29 12.68
C ASN A 272 -7.19 8.17 13.26
N ASP A 273 -8.03 7.32 12.70
CA ASP A 273 -9.36 7.07 13.24
C ASP A 273 -9.74 5.59 13.24
N ARG A 274 -10.71 5.28 14.10
CA ARG A 274 -11.34 3.96 14.22
C ARG A 274 -12.47 3.76 13.21
N ALA A 275 -12.96 4.82 12.56
CA ALA A 275 -14.01 4.78 11.54
C ALA A 275 -13.96 6.02 10.62
#